data_AF-A0A0F8WSA7-F1
#
_entry.id   AF-A0A0F8WSA7-F1
#
_cell.length_a   1.000
_cell.length_b   1.000
_cell.length_c   1.000
_cell.angle_alpha   90.00
_cell.angle_beta   90.00
_cell.angle_gamma   90.00
#
_symmetry.space_group_name_H-M   'P 1'
#
loop_
_entity.id
_entity.type
_entity.pdbx_description
1 polymer ?
#
loop_
_entity_poly.entity_id
_entity_poly.type
_entity_poly.pdbx_seq_one_letter_code
_entity_poly.pdbx_strand_id
1 'polypeptide(L)'
;AQEGVTRISWMEMAWEYAQGQSRIKTRPTLGDILMLARYVEPGRNQRGFRETPVFIYEGWRPTIDWRSVPESVQALMEHGEELTPLEFYVEFEVIHPFADGNGRVGAILYNWLRGTLDRPETPADVFSREHEPFDEADEAGLEEGLHQAINYPIQGADEPCYEYEEDDEAAEFEAQLDAEDEERGGCCQPWWEPCCTRDGAPL
;
A
#
# COMPACT_ATOMS: atom_id res chain seq x y z
N ALA A 1 -15.18 27.50 -8.80
CA ALA A 1 -16.46 26.76 -8.76
C ALA A 1 -16.39 25.46 -9.57
N GLN A 2 -16.01 25.51 -10.86
CA GLN A 2 -16.00 24.33 -11.72
C GLN A 2 -15.02 23.23 -11.27
N GLU A 3 -13.83 23.59 -10.81
CA GLU A 3 -12.84 22.62 -10.30
C GLU A 3 -13.36 21.82 -9.09
N GLY A 4 -14.11 22.46 -8.19
CA GLY A 4 -14.68 21.79 -7.02
C GLY A 4 -15.70 20.72 -7.42
N VAL A 5 -16.57 21.02 -8.38
CA VAL A 5 -17.54 20.05 -8.92
C VAL A 5 -16.81 18.87 -9.56
N THR A 6 -15.75 19.13 -10.31
CA THR A 6 -14.92 18.07 -10.91
C THR A 6 -14.29 17.16 -9.85
N ARG A 7 -13.70 17.73 -8.79
CA ARG A 7 -13.11 16.93 -7.70
C ARG A 7 -14.15 16.11 -6.93
N ILE A 8 -15.38 16.60 -6.80
CA ILE A 8 -16.49 15.83 -6.20
C ILE A 8 -16.82 14.62 -7.09
N SER A 9 -16.95 14.81 -8.40
CA SER A 9 -17.24 13.69 -9.32
C SER A 9 -16.14 12.62 -9.33
N TRP A 10 -14.88 13.03 -9.16
CA TRP A 10 -13.74 12.12 -9.01
C TRP A 10 -13.84 11.27 -7.74
N MET A 11 -14.20 11.90 -6.62
CA MET A 11 -14.44 11.18 -5.37
C MET A 11 -15.62 10.22 -5.48
N GLU A 12 -16.71 10.62 -6.16
CA GLU A 12 -17.88 9.77 -6.39
C GLU A 12 -17.49 8.51 -7.17
N MET A 13 -16.76 8.63 -8.28
CA MET A 13 -16.27 7.49 -9.06
C MET A 13 -15.35 6.56 -8.23
N ALA A 14 -14.44 7.12 -7.43
CA ALA A 14 -13.58 6.34 -6.56
C ALA A 14 -14.39 5.56 -5.52
N TRP A 15 -15.42 6.18 -4.94
CA TRP A 15 -16.28 5.58 -3.93
C TRP A 15 -17.17 4.48 -4.51
N GLU A 16 -17.79 4.72 -5.67
CA GLU A 16 -18.57 3.72 -6.40
C GLU A 16 -17.72 2.50 -6.77
N TYR A 17 -16.47 2.72 -7.22
CA TYR A 17 -15.53 1.65 -7.50
C TYR A 17 -15.28 0.80 -6.24
N ALA A 18 -14.96 1.43 -5.10
CA ALA A 18 -14.73 0.73 -3.85
C ALA A 18 -15.97 -0.08 -3.40
N GLN A 19 -17.17 0.50 -3.45
CA GLN A 19 -18.41 -0.19 -3.13
C GLN A 19 -18.70 -1.37 -4.06
N GLY A 20 -18.41 -1.23 -5.36
CA GLY A 20 -18.56 -2.31 -6.33
C GLY A 20 -17.62 -3.47 -6.03
N GLN A 21 -16.35 -3.18 -5.77
CA GLN A 21 -15.34 -4.19 -5.45
C GLN A 21 -15.56 -4.83 -4.07
N SER A 22 -16.00 -4.08 -3.06
CA SER A 22 -16.22 -4.60 -1.71
C SER A 22 -17.35 -5.64 -1.63
N ARG A 23 -18.22 -5.69 -2.63
CA ARG A 23 -19.25 -6.75 -2.78
C ARG A 23 -18.68 -8.05 -3.33
N ILE A 24 -17.52 -8.00 -3.98
CA ILE A 24 -16.87 -9.14 -4.63
C ILE A 24 -15.76 -9.71 -3.73
N LYS A 25 -15.02 -8.82 -3.07
CA LYS A 25 -13.88 -9.17 -2.20
C LYS A 25 -13.89 -8.36 -0.92
N THR A 26 -13.43 -8.98 0.17
CA THR A 26 -13.43 -8.40 1.51
C THR A 26 -12.33 -7.36 1.71
N ARG A 27 -11.21 -7.46 0.98
CA ARG A 27 -10.06 -6.57 1.11
C ARG A 27 -9.62 -5.99 -0.25
N PRO A 28 -9.10 -4.76 -0.27
CA PRO A 28 -8.49 -4.19 -1.47
C PRO A 28 -7.18 -4.90 -1.82
N THR A 29 -6.81 -4.89 -3.09
CA THR A 29 -5.52 -5.33 -3.64
C THR A 29 -4.69 -4.11 -4.03
N LEU A 30 -3.40 -4.33 -4.34
CA LEU A 30 -2.54 -3.29 -4.91
C LEU A 30 -3.16 -2.61 -6.15
N GLY A 31 -3.82 -3.41 -7.01
CA GLY A 31 -4.52 -2.91 -8.18
C GLY A 31 -5.67 -1.97 -7.84
N ASP A 32 -6.43 -2.26 -6.77
CA ASP A 32 -7.51 -1.37 -6.32
C ASP A 32 -6.96 -0.05 -5.81
N ILE A 33 -5.85 -0.07 -5.06
CA ILE A 33 -5.18 1.13 -4.54
C ILE A 33 -4.76 2.05 -5.69
N LEU A 34 -4.14 1.48 -6.74
CA LEU A 34 -3.74 2.24 -7.94
C LEU A 34 -4.96 2.79 -8.71
N MET A 35 -6.04 2.01 -8.79
CA MET A 35 -7.28 2.45 -9.44
C MET A 35 -7.96 3.59 -8.67
N LEU A 36 -8.06 3.48 -7.34
CA LEU A 36 -8.58 4.53 -6.47
C LEU A 36 -7.78 5.82 -6.63
N ALA A 37 -6.45 5.74 -6.61
CA ALA A 37 -5.59 6.91 -6.80
C ALA A 37 -5.82 7.62 -8.13
N ARG A 38 -6.02 6.86 -9.21
CA ARG A 38 -6.36 7.39 -10.53
C ARG A 38 -7.75 8.02 -10.56
N TYR A 39 -8.74 7.50 -9.83
CA TYR A 39 -10.03 8.17 -9.75
C TYR A 39 -9.98 9.44 -8.90
N VAL A 40 -9.27 9.43 -7.77
CA VAL A 40 -9.20 10.54 -6.82
C VAL A 40 -8.46 11.76 -7.40
N GLU A 41 -7.35 11.54 -8.11
CA GLU A 41 -6.54 12.60 -8.75
C GLU A 41 -6.00 12.14 -10.13
N PRO A 42 -6.87 12.03 -11.15
CA PRO A 42 -6.54 11.40 -12.44
C PRO A 42 -5.38 12.08 -13.16
N GLY A 43 -5.27 13.40 -13.09
CA GLY A 43 -4.19 14.14 -13.73
C GLY A 43 -2.83 13.95 -13.05
N ARG A 44 -2.80 13.69 -11.74
CA ARG A 44 -1.56 13.61 -10.96
C ARG A 44 -1.07 12.18 -10.78
N ASN A 45 -2.00 11.22 -10.68
CA ASN A 45 -1.71 9.83 -10.36
C ASN A 45 -1.81 8.90 -11.58
N GLN A 46 -1.83 9.45 -12.80
CA GLN A 46 -1.91 8.65 -14.04
C GLN A 46 -0.77 7.64 -14.16
N ARG A 47 0.42 8.01 -13.68
CA ARG A 47 1.65 7.20 -13.71
C ARG A 47 1.80 6.25 -12.52
N GLY A 48 0.79 6.16 -11.64
CA GLY A 48 0.84 5.33 -10.44
C GLY A 48 1.48 6.07 -9.26
N PHE A 49 2.47 5.45 -8.63
CA PHE A 49 3.16 6.02 -7.47
C PHE A 49 3.92 7.30 -7.80
N ARG A 50 4.16 8.12 -6.78
CA ARG A 50 4.96 9.33 -6.93
C ARG A 50 6.42 8.98 -7.26
N GLU A 51 7.02 9.77 -8.14
CA GLU A 51 8.43 9.68 -8.52
C GLU A 51 9.24 10.87 -7.97
N THR A 52 8.64 11.64 -7.06
CA THR A 52 9.23 12.84 -6.47
C THR A 52 8.94 12.90 -4.98
N PRO A 53 9.81 13.54 -4.18
CA PRO A 53 9.51 13.80 -2.77
C PRO A 53 8.24 14.64 -2.61
N VAL A 54 7.45 14.31 -1.60
CA VAL A 54 6.28 15.07 -1.17
C VAL A 54 6.38 15.30 0.34
N PHE A 55 5.70 16.33 0.84
CA PHE A 55 5.75 16.72 2.23
C PHE A 55 4.33 16.79 2.79
N ILE A 56 4.15 16.28 4.00
CA ILE A 56 2.89 16.43 4.74
C ILE A 56 2.93 17.79 5.43
N TYR A 57 1.96 18.65 5.09
CA TYR A 57 1.94 20.08 5.43
C TYR A 57 2.03 20.39 6.94
N GLU A 58 1.69 19.46 7.82
CA GLU A 58 1.60 19.68 9.27
C GLU A 58 2.88 19.40 10.06
N GLY A 59 3.99 19.07 9.41
CA GLY A 59 5.20 18.76 10.19
C GLY A 59 6.55 18.87 9.51
N TRP A 60 6.65 19.27 8.23
CA TRP A 60 7.92 19.19 7.46
C TRP A 60 8.59 17.80 7.53
N ARG A 61 7.84 16.78 7.95
CA ARG A 61 8.36 15.42 8.06
C ARG A 61 8.45 14.88 6.64
N PRO A 62 9.64 14.49 6.19
CA PRO A 62 9.74 13.79 4.92
C PRO A 62 8.92 12.50 5.04
N THR A 63 8.09 12.25 4.04
CA THR A 63 7.53 10.91 3.82
C THR A 63 8.65 9.95 3.46
N ILE A 64 8.34 8.64 3.38
CA ILE A 64 9.28 7.64 2.84
C ILE A 64 9.91 8.12 1.51
N ASP A 65 11.18 7.77 1.23
CA ASP A 65 11.79 8.09 -0.06
C ASP A 65 10.92 7.53 -1.19
N TRP A 66 10.64 8.35 -2.21
CA TRP A 66 9.72 7.95 -3.28
C TRP A 66 10.17 6.67 -4.00
N ARG A 67 11.46 6.35 -3.98
CA ARG A 67 12.00 5.12 -4.59
C ARG A 67 11.63 3.86 -3.83
N SER A 68 11.35 3.97 -2.53
CA SER A 68 10.95 2.84 -1.68
C SER A 68 9.44 2.70 -1.56
N VAL A 69 8.66 3.62 -2.16
CA VAL A 69 7.20 3.60 -2.11
C VAL A 69 6.61 2.30 -2.68
N PRO A 70 7.02 1.81 -3.87
CA PRO A 70 6.43 0.60 -4.44
C PRO A 70 6.58 -0.62 -3.51
N GLU A 71 7.78 -0.83 -2.98
CA GLU A 71 8.08 -1.94 -2.07
C GLU A 71 7.36 -1.76 -0.73
N SER A 72 7.28 -0.54 -0.21
CA SER A 72 6.60 -0.25 1.06
C SER A 72 5.09 -0.50 0.96
N VAL A 73 4.44 -0.10 -0.14
CA VAL A 73 3.02 -0.40 -0.36
C VAL A 73 2.82 -1.90 -0.54
N GLN A 74 3.70 -2.58 -1.27
CA GLN A 74 3.62 -4.02 -1.43
C GLN A 74 3.71 -4.75 -0.07
N ALA A 75 4.68 -4.39 0.77
CA ALA A 75 4.82 -4.94 2.11
C ALA A 75 3.58 -4.65 2.99
N LEU A 76 3.02 -3.43 2.91
CA LEU A 76 1.75 -3.11 3.58
C LEU A 76 0.60 -4.01 3.08
N MET A 77 0.57 -4.37 1.80
CA MET A 77 -0.46 -5.28 1.28
C MET A 77 -0.25 -6.73 1.74
N GLU A 78 0.99 -7.18 1.83
CA GLU A 78 1.35 -8.54 2.25
C GLU A 78 1.10 -8.76 3.75
N HIS A 79 1.43 -7.77 4.59
CA HIS A 79 1.32 -7.87 6.05
C HIS A 79 0.08 -7.17 6.63
N GLY A 80 -0.66 -6.42 5.81
CA GLY A 80 -1.77 -5.58 6.29
C GLY A 80 -2.98 -6.35 6.80
N GLU A 81 -3.04 -7.67 6.63
CA GLU A 81 -4.10 -8.52 7.21
C GLU A 81 -4.07 -8.55 8.74
N GLU A 82 -2.89 -8.36 9.32
CA GLU A 82 -2.66 -8.35 10.77
C GLU A 82 -2.99 -6.98 11.38
N LEU A 83 -3.15 -5.94 10.56
CA LEU A 83 -3.43 -4.58 10.99
C LEU A 83 -4.94 -4.34 11.14
N THR A 84 -5.31 -3.59 12.17
CA THR A 84 -6.65 -2.99 12.23
C THR A 84 -6.83 -1.99 11.08
N PRO A 85 -8.08 -1.65 10.69
CA PRO A 85 -8.32 -0.65 9.65
C PRO A 85 -7.66 0.71 9.95
N LEU A 86 -7.60 1.11 11.23
CA LEU A 86 -6.94 2.36 11.62
C LEU A 86 -5.43 2.27 11.44
N GLU A 87 -4.78 1.21 11.92
CA GLU A 87 -3.33 1.01 11.74
C GLU A 87 -2.96 0.94 10.25
N PHE A 88 -3.73 0.21 9.44
CA PHE A 88 -3.53 0.17 7.99
C PHE A 88 -3.61 1.58 7.37
N TYR A 89 -4.57 2.39 7.81
CA TYR A 89 -4.71 3.79 7.37
C TYR A 89 -3.49 4.63 7.79
N VAL A 90 -3.00 4.48 9.03
CA VAL A 90 -1.81 5.21 9.51
C VAL A 90 -0.58 4.85 8.67
N GLU A 91 -0.31 3.55 8.47
CA GLU A 91 0.82 3.08 7.66
C GLU A 91 0.74 3.60 6.22
N PHE A 92 -0.45 3.56 5.62
CA PHE A 92 -0.68 4.09 4.28
C PHE A 92 -0.37 5.60 4.18
N GLU A 93 -0.82 6.40 5.16
CA GLU A 93 -0.56 7.84 5.21
C GLU A 93 0.92 8.16 5.43
N VAL A 94 1.65 7.32 6.18
CA VAL A 94 3.11 7.43 6.38
C VAL A 94 3.88 7.15 5.09
N ILE A 95 3.52 6.09 4.36
CA ILE A 95 4.11 5.77 3.05
C ILE A 95 3.85 6.91 2.04
N HIS A 96 2.62 7.44 2.09
CA HIS A 96 2.16 8.56 1.29
C HIS A 96 2.40 8.35 -0.22
N PRO A 97 1.86 7.28 -0.82
CA PRO A 97 2.37 6.72 -2.07
C PRO A 97 2.12 7.56 -3.34
N PHE A 98 1.25 8.56 -3.29
CA PHE A 98 0.80 9.32 -4.45
C PHE A 98 1.23 10.78 -4.42
N ALA A 99 1.20 11.43 -5.59
CA ALA A 99 1.55 12.84 -5.73
C ALA A 99 0.53 13.77 -5.04
N ASP A 100 -0.73 13.34 -4.99
CA ASP A 100 -1.82 14.00 -4.26
C ASP A 100 -2.94 12.98 -4.01
N GLY A 101 -3.84 13.29 -3.09
CA GLY A 101 -5.03 12.49 -2.80
C GLY A 101 -4.82 11.36 -1.81
N ASN A 102 -3.66 11.27 -1.15
CA ASN A 102 -3.35 10.21 -0.18
C ASN A 102 -4.44 10.10 0.90
N GLY A 103 -4.71 11.17 1.66
CA GLY A 103 -5.78 11.16 2.68
C GLY A 103 -7.16 10.72 2.18
N ARG A 104 -7.50 11.02 0.91
CA ARG A 104 -8.76 10.62 0.28
C ARG A 104 -8.78 9.13 -0.07
N VAL A 105 -7.68 8.61 -0.64
CA VAL A 105 -7.51 7.18 -0.90
C VAL A 105 -7.48 6.40 0.42
N GLY A 106 -6.70 6.87 1.41
CA GLY A 106 -6.63 6.30 2.74
C GLY A 106 -7.99 6.23 3.43
N ALA A 107 -8.80 7.28 3.36
CA ALA A 107 -10.15 7.28 3.92
C ALA A 107 -11.09 6.26 3.23
N ILE A 108 -10.96 6.05 1.92
CA ILE A 108 -11.71 5.02 1.20
C ILE A 108 -11.25 3.62 1.65
N LEU A 109 -9.94 3.38 1.71
CA LEU A 109 -9.38 2.09 2.15
C LEU A 109 -9.78 1.76 3.59
N TYR A 110 -9.73 2.74 4.47
CA TYR A 110 -10.21 2.63 5.86
C TYR A 110 -11.66 2.17 5.92
N ASN A 111 -12.55 2.83 5.17
CA ASN A 111 -13.97 2.49 5.16
C ASN A 111 -14.25 1.15 4.48
N TRP A 112 -13.45 0.76 3.48
CA TRP A 112 -13.53 -0.57 2.88
C TRP A 112 -13.19 -1.65 3.90
N LEU A 113 -12.03 -1.54 4.54
CA LEU A 113 -11.56 -2.51 5.55
C LEU A 113 -12.49 -2.59 6.76
N ARG A 114 -13.12 -1.47 7.13
CA ARG A 114 -14.08 -1.42 8.24
C ARG A 114 -15.49 -1.89 7.87
N GLY A 115 -15.78 -2.08 6.58
CA GLY A 115 -17.12 -2.44 6.10
C GLY A 115 -18.13 -1.29 6.24
N THR A 116 -17.67 -0.04 6.17
CA THR A 116 -18.49 1.18 6.38
C THR A 116 -18.66 2.03 5.12
N LEU A 117 -18.37 1.49 3.91
CA LEU A 117 -18.54 2.23 2.65
C LEU A 117 -19.97 2.75 2.37
N ASP A 118 -21.00 2.09 2.92
CA ASP A 118 -22.40 2.55 2.80
C ASP A 118 -22.77 3.64 3.83
N ARG A 119 -21.99 3.76 4.90
CA ARG A 119 -22.19 4.74 5.98
C ARG A 119 -20.81 5.17 6.49
N PRO A 120 -20.08 6.02 5.73
CA PRO A 120 -18.69 6.31 5.97
C PRO A 120 -18.43 6.89 7.35
N GLU A 121 -17.29 6.50 7.92
CA GLU A 121 -16.75 7.02 9.15
C GLU A 121 -15.41 7.71 8.86
N THR A 122 -15.16 8.81 9.55
CA THR A 122 -13.89 9.53 9.47
C THR A 122 -12.85 8.78 10.29
N PRO A 123 -11.64 8.49 9.75
CA PRO A 123 -10.54 7.96 10.55
C PRO A 123 -10.24 8.88 11.74
N ALA A 124 -9.77 8.31 12.85
CA ALA A 124 -9.31 9.11 13.97
C ALA A 124 -8.13 9.99 13.53
N ASP A 125 -8.10 11.23 14.01
CA ASP A 125 -7.00 12.14 13.72
C ASP A 125 -5.78 11.78 14.59
N VAL A 126 -4.88 10.98 14.03
CA VAL A 126 -3.65 10.53 14.67
C VAL A 126 -2.45 11.41 14.33
N PHE A 127 -2.62 12.38 13.43
CA PHE A 127 -1.54 13.23 12.93
C PHE A 127 -1.58 14.65 13.50
N SER A 128 -2.75 15.10 14.00
CA SER A 128 -2.87 16.37 14.71
C SER A 128 -2.01 16.41 15.97
N ARG A 129 -1.08 17.37 15.99
CA ARG A 129 -0.15 17.65 17.10
C ARG A 129 -0.79 18.28 18.35
N GLU A 130 -2.12 18.28 18.47
CA GLU A 130 -2.77 18.76 19.68
C GLU A 130 -2.59 17.74 20.80
N HIS A 131 -1.45 17.75 21.49
CA HIS A 131 -1.24 17.47 22.92
C HIS A 131 0.24 17.24 23.18
N GLU A 132 0.98 18.32 23.33
CA GLU A 132 1.84 18.62 24.49
C GLU A 132 2.45 20.01 24.20
N PRO A 133 2.31 21.01 25.09
CA PRO A 133 3.05 22.25 24.95
C PRO A 133 4.54 21.90 24.86
N PHE A 134 5.16 22.26 23.75
CA PHE A 134 6.60 22.16 23.58
C PHE A 134 7.23 23.08 24.63
N ASP A 135 7.61 22.55 25.79
CA ASP A 135 8.50 23.25 26.70
C ASP A 135 9.78 23.52 25.91
N GLU A 136 10.11 24.81 25.72
CA GLU A 136 11.23 25.34 24.92
C GLU A 136 12.64 24.84 25.35
N ALA A 137 12.73 23.86 26.25
CA ALA A 137 13.97 23.49 26.92
C ALA A 137 14.77 22.34 26.25
N ASP A 138 14.29 21.71 25.17
CA ASP A 138 14.88 20.45 24.68
C ASP A 138 15.21 20.42 23.17
N GLU A 139 15.78 21.51 22.64
CA GLU A 139 16.29 21.57 21.25
C GLU A 139 17.37 20.50 20.95
N ALA A 140 18.02 19.93 21.97
CA ALA A 140 19.08 18.93 21.78
C ALA A 140 18.57 17.48 21.61
N GLY A 141 17.34 17.16 22.04
CA GLY A 141 16.78 15.79 21.96
C GLY A 141 16.05 15.46 20.65
N LEU A 142 15.77 16.47 19.82
CA LEU A 142 14.92 16.36 18.64
C LEU A 142 15.60 15.71 17.42
N GLU A 143 16.93 15.82 17.29
CA GLU A 143 17.66 15.19 16.17
C GLU A 143 17.75 13.65 16.34
N GLU A 144 17.81 13.14 17.57
CA GLU A 144 17.93 11.70 17.84
C GLU A 144 16.59 10.95 17.66
N GLY A 145 15.45 11.56 18.02
CA GLY A 145 14.13 10.93 17.91
C GLY A 145 13.62 10.79 16.46
N LEU A 146 14.06 11.67 15.54
CA LEU A 146 13.63 11.64 14.14
C LEU A 146 14.31 10.49 13.35
N HIS A 147 15.55 10.17 13.70
CA HIS A 147 16.29 9.05 13.12
C HIS A 147 15.73 7.67 13.53
N GLN A 148 15.02 7.60 14.67
CA GLN A 148 14.49 6.35 15.20
C GLN A 148 13.08 6.00 14.66
N ALA A 149 12.26 7.00 14.34
CA ALA A 149 10.89 6.79 13.83
C ALA A 149 10.81 6.57 12.31
N ILE A 150 11.83 6.98 11.54
CA ILE A 150 11.87 6.83 10.07
C ILE A 150 12.51 5.49 9.65
N ASN A 151 13.22 4.82 10.57
CA ASN A 151 13.92 3.55 10.31
C ASN A 151 13.16 2.30 10.76
N TYR A 152 11.89 2.40 11.15
CA TYR A 152 11.05 1.22 11.40
C TYR A 152 9.78 1.17 10.53
N PRO A 153 9.90 1.03 9.20
CA PRO A 153 8.86 0.37 8.43
C PRO A 153 8.96 -1.13 8.71
N ILE A 154 7.94 -1.72 9.35
CA ILE A 154 7.74 -3.17 9.51
C ILE A 154 8.97 -3.90 10.09
N GLN A 155 9.13 -3.88 11.42
CA GLN A 155 10.00 -4.85 12.11
C GLN A 155 9.39 -6.25 12.02
N GLY A 156 9.65 -6.96 10.92
CA GLY A 156 9.17 -8.33 10.72
C GLY A 156 10.14 -9.29 10.02
N ALA A 157 11.34 -8.84 9.61
CA ALA A 157 12.24 -9.67 8.80
C ALA A 157 13.60 -10.04 9.43
N ASP A 158 13.96 -9.46 10.59
CA ASP A 158 15.26 -9.67 11.23
C ASP A 158 15.16 -10.32 12.63
N GLU A 159 14.08 -11.05 12.95
CA GLU A 159 14.21 -12.04 14.02
C GLU A 159 15.18 -13.14 13.54
N PRO A 160 16.23 -13.50 14.31
CA PRO A 160 17.12 -14.58 13.93
C PRO A 160 16.31 -15.86 13.81
N CYS A 161 16.19 -16.37 12.59
CA CYS A 161 15.73 -17.72 12.33
C CYS A 161 16.55 -18.65 13.23
N TYR A 162 15.90 -19.27 14.22
CA TYR A 162 16.49 -20.39 14.94
C TYR A 162 16.85 -21.43 13.90
N GLU A 163 18.14 -21.73 13.78
CA GLU A 163 18.63 -22.89 13.03
C GLU A 163 18.02 -24.12 13.67
N TYR A 164 17.02 -24.70 13.02
CA TYR A 164 16.63 -26.07 13.30
C TYR A 164 17.77 -26.94 12.76
N GLU A 165 18.46 -27.66 13.66
CA GLU A 165 19.40 -28.69 13.27
C GLU A 165 18.64 -29.69 12.37
N GLU A 166 19.08 -29.80 11.12
CA GLU A 166 18.51 -30.69 10.12
C GLU A 166 18.72 -32.14 10.59
N ASP A 167 17.65 -32.79 11.06
CA ASP A 167 17.62 -34.24 11.18
C ASP A 167 17.58 -34.85 9.76
N ASP A 168 18.55 -35.71 9.48
CA ASP A 168 18.92 -36.39 8.21
C ASP A 168 17.81 -37.28 7.55
N GLU A 169 16.52 -37.05 7.77
CA GLU A 169 15.43 -37.89 7.22
C GLU A 169 14.78 -37.37 5.91
N ALA A 170 15.15 -36.18 5.41
CA ALA A 170 14.50 -35.60 4.23
C ALA A 170 15.04 -36.10 2.86
N ALA A 171 16.13 -36.88 2.83
CA ALA A 171 16.78 -37.29 1.58
C ALA A 171 16.06 -38.41 0.80
N GLU A 172 15.02 -39.05 1.37
CA GLU A 172 14.30 -40.14 0.69
C GLU A 172 13.04 -39.69 -0.07
N PHE A 173 12.55 -38.45 0.11
CA PHE A 173 11.28 -38.01 -0.49
C PHE A 173 11.43 -37.23 -1.82
N GLU A 174 12.57 -36.57 -2.06
CA GLU A 174 12.77 -35.75 -3.27
C GLU A 174 13.03 -36.56 -4.56
N ALA A 175 13.39 -37.84 -4.46
CA ALA A 175 13.61 -38.68 -5.64
C ALA A 175 12.34 -39.08 -6.41
N GLN A 176 11.14 -38.66 -5.95
CA GLN A 176 9.86 -39.07 -6.52
C GLN A 176 9.08 -37.97 -7.24
N LEU A 177 9.56 -36.71 -7.22
CA LEU A 177 8.87 -35.57 -7.86
C LEU A 177 9.47 -35.11 -9.20
N ASP A 178 10.65 -35.60 -9.59
CA ASP A 178 11.34 -35.19 -10.82
C ASP A 178 10.86 -35.90 -12.11
N ALA A 179 9.77 -36.67 -12.07
CA ALA A 179 9.30 -37.43 -13.23
C ALA A 179 8.06 -36.85 -13.95
N GLU A 180 7.44 -35.76 -13.45
CA GLU A 180 6.16 -35.27 -14.00
C GLU A 180 6.16 -33.84 -14.56
N ASP A 181 7.27 -33.09 -14.52
CA ASP A 181 7.29 -31.67 -14.91
C ASP A 181 7.97 -31.35 -16.26
N GLU A 182 8.08 -32.33 -17.16
CA GLU A 182 8.62 -32.13 -18.53
C GLU A 182 7.56 -31.79 -19.60
N GLU A 183 6.26 -31.75 -19.28
CA GLU A 183 5.20 -31.46 -20.27
C GLU A 183 4.58 -30.04 -20.22
N ARG A 184 4.96 -29.18 -19.28
CA ARG A 184 4.43 -27.81 -19.20
C ARG A 184 5.39 -26.77 -19.78
N GLY A 185 5.40 -26.69 -21.11
CA GLY A 185 5.93 -25.54 -21.85
C GLY A 185 5.17 -24.26 -21.53
N GLY A 186 5.56 -23.57 -20.46
CA GLY A 186 5.03 -22.28 -20.03
C GLY A 186 5.77 -21.12 -20.68
N CYS A 187 5.02 -20.18 -21.25
CA CYS A 187 5.52 -18.99 -21.93
C CYS A 187 6.10 -17.99 -20.92
N CYS A 188 7.41 -17.73 -20.98
CA CYS A 188 8.08 -16.69 -20.20
C CYS A 188 7.78 -15.29 -20.77
N GLN A 189 6.63 -14.70 -20.43
CA GLN A 189 6.39 -13.27 -20.67
C GLN A 189 5.81 -12.59 -19.42
N PRO A 190 6.10 -11.30 -19.18
CA PRO A 190 5.63 -10.59 -17.99
C PRO A 190 4.11 -10.35 -17.99
N TRP A 191 3.52 -10.29 -16.80
CA TRP A 191 2.06 -10.29 -16.57
C TRP A 191 1.29 -9.07 -17.11
N TRP A 192 1.96 -8.05 -17.64
CA TRP A 192 1.35 -6.82 -18.15
C TRP A 192 1.22 -6.76 -19.68
N GLU A 193 1.65 -7.79 -20.42
CA GLU A 193 1.45 -7.88 -21.86
C GLU A 193 0.19 -8.69 -22.23
N PRO A 194 -0.58 -8.29 -23.26
CA PRO A 194 -1.71 -9.07 -23.74
C PRO A 194 -1.21 -10.42 -24.27
N CYS A 195 -1.81 -11.53 -23.83
CA CYS A 195 -1.45 -12.87 -24.30
C CYS A 195 -1.55 -12.96 -25.83
N CYS A 196 -0.40 -13.05 -26.51
CA CYS A 196 -0.35 -13.49 -27.89
C CYS A 196 -0.90 -14.92 -27.95
N THR A 197 -2.05 -15.12 -28.61
CA THR A 197 -2.47 -16.45 -29.00
C THR A 197 -1.45 -17.01 -30.00
N ARG A 198 -1.27 -18.33 -30.00
CA ARG A 198 -0.27 -19.06 -30.80
C ARG A 198 -0.35 -18.79 -32.32
N ASP A 199 -1.41 -18.12 -32.79
CA ASP A 199 -1.71 -17.91 -34.20
C ASP A 199 -1.55 -16.44 -34.68
N GLY A 200 -1.05 -15.53 -33.84
CA GLY A 200 -0.56 -14.22 -34.32
C GLY A 200 -1.58 -13.32 -35.02
N ALA A 201 -2.87 -13.42 -34.68
CA ALA A 201 -3.91 -12.53 -35.21
C ALA A 201 -4.34 -11.50 -34.15
N PRO A 202 -4.34 -10.19 -34.45
CA PRO A 202 -4.90 -9.18 -33.55
C PRO A 202 -6.43 -9.26 -33.52
N LEU A 203 -7.02 -9.07 -32.34
CA LEU A 203 -8.43 -8.70 -32.18
C LEU A 203 -8.64 -7.22 -32.51
#